data_AF-A0A7R9T911-F1
#
_entry.id   AF-A0A7R9T911-F1
#
_cell.length_a   1.000
_cell.length_b   1.000
_cell.length_c   1.000
_cell.angle_alpha   90.00
_cell.angle_beta   90.00
_cell.angle_gamma   90.00
#
_symmetry.space_group_name_H-M   'P 1'
#
loop_
_entity.id
_entity.type
_entity.pdbx_description
1 polymer ?
#
loop_
_entity_poly.entity_id
_entity_poly.type
_entity_poly.pdbx_seq_one_letter_code
_entity_poly.pdbx_strand_id
1 'polypeptide(L)'
;VARADADVNGNPRPTATQVAATVNSPERYAAYDDNDGPADLEKMVRRRAGEHGGEGGIWPAQKKWTRGKPFDPEDIPIDHVIPARAMRPMDPGELVSKAEELVSSFNPARMTVDAHADEQILRWNVREANDETFLRQIFYGCVRYKRMIDVLVTAFYHDNASCTLRSDRDMYCVYAYLALQRLEELGFGQYRRLIDAKDPQKMVTFVKYVFNAKTLNERVKDEWLKLYDVPYVANMIESVLHFAGDADALVEHMEER
;
A
#
# COMPACT_ATOMS: atom_id res chain seq x y z
N VAL A 1 13.03 14.63 -47.11
CA VAL A 1 12.31 15.48 -46.12
C VAL A 1 12.36 14.76 -44.79
N ALA A 2 12.95 15.36 -43.75
CA ALA A 2 13.04 14.76 -42.41
C ALA A 2 13.16 15.87 -41.36
N ARG A 3 12.17 15.99 -40.47
CA ARG A 3 12.14 16.88 -39.31
C ARG A 3 11.12 16.35 -38.29
N ALA A 4 11.44 16.50 -36.99
CA ALA A 4 10.57 16.39 -35.80
C ALA A 4 10.77 15.20 -34.83
N ASP A 5 12.01 14.92 -34.38
CA ASP A 5 12.32 14.00 -33.26
C ASP A 5 13.07 14.68 -32.08
N ALA A 6 12.71 15.93 -31.79
CA ALA A 6 13.21 16.69 -30.64
C ALA A 6 12.09 17.03 -29.64
N ASP A 7 12.48 17.45 -28.43
CA ASP A 7 11.57 18.06 -27.46
C ASP A 7 11.47 19.60 -27.64
N VAL A 8 10.71 20.27 -26.77
CA VAL A 8 10.50 21.73 -26.78
C VAL A 8 11.81 22.52 -26.56
N ASN A 9 12.82 21.91 -25.95
CA ASN A 9 14.12 22.51 -25.66
C ASN A 9 15.19 22.17 -26.73
N GLY A 10 14.81 21.43 -27.78
CA GLY A 10 15.72 20.99 -28.84
C GLY A 10 16.56 19.76 -28.48
N ASN A 11 16.35 19.11 -27.33
CA ASN A 11 17.03 17.87 -26.98
C ASN A 11 16.48 16.70 -27.81
N PRO A 12 17.31 15.71 -28.17
CA PRO A 12 16.84 14.46 -28.75
C PRO A 12 15.98 13.74 -27.71
N ARG A 13 14.80 13.24 -28.11
CA ARG A 13 13.91 12.54 -27.18
C ARG A 13 14.58 11.24 -26.69
N PRO A 14 14.57 10.95 -25.38
CA PRO A 14 15.18 9.74 -24.86
C PRO A 14 14.46 8.50 -25.41
N THR A 15 15.24 7.53 -25.89
CA THR A 15 14.71 6.25 -26.38
C THR A 15 14.02 5.47 -25.26
N ALA A 16 13.08 4.58 -25.60
CA ALA A 16 12.37 3.77 -24.60
C ALA A 16 13.31 3.00 -23.65
N THR A 17 14.45 2.55 -24.15
CA THR A 17 15.52 1.91 -23.36
C THR A 17 16.17 2.85 -22.34
N GLN A 18 16.38 4.12 -22.69
CA GLN A 18 16.93 5.14 -21.79
C GLN A 18 15.90 5.57 -20.73
N VAL A 19 14.64 5.74 -21.12
CA VAL A 19 13.55 6.00 -20.15
C VAL A 19 13.40 4.83 -19.17
N ALA A 20 13.49 3.59 -19.65
CA ALA A 20 13.48 2.40 -18.79
C ALA A 20 14.66 2.39 -17.80
N ALA A 21 15.87 2.77 -18.22
CA ALA A 21 17.02 2.84 -17.32
C ALA A 21 16.83 3.86 -16.18
N THR A 22 16.27 5.04 -16.46
CA THR A 22 16.02 6.07 -15.43
C THR A 22 14.90 5.66 -14.45
N VAL A 23 13.90 4.92 -14.91
CA VAL A 23 12.84 4.37 -14.03
C VAL A 23 13.38 3.24 -13.15
N ASN A 24 14.35 2.46 -13.65
CA ASN A 24 14.89 1.27 -13.01
C ASN A 24 16.16 1.52 -12.17
N SER A 25 16.52 2.79 -11.86
CA SER A 25 17.70 3.09 -11.04
C SER A 25 17.46 2.78 -9.55
N PRO A 26 18.35 1.99 -8.89
CA PRO A 26 18.29 1.76 -7.44
C PRO A 26 18.44 3.04 -6.60
N GLU A 27 19.08 4.07 -7.16
CA GLU A 27 19.39 5.34 -6.49
C GLU A 27 18.11 6.10 -6.05
N ARG A 28 16.98 5.83 -6.71
CA ARG A 28 15.70 6.54 -6.53
C ARG A 28 15.10 6.40 -5.11
N TYR A 29 15.63 5.49 -4.29
CA TYR A 29 15.18 5.21 -2.91
C TYR A 29 16.34 5.07 -1.89
N ALA A 30 17.59 5.34 -2.26
CA ALA A 30 18.79 5.02 -1.47
C ALA A 30 19.07 5.99 -0.29
N ALA A 31 18.05 6.66 0.26
CA ALA A 31 18.19 7.82 1.14
C ALA A 31 17.56 7.67 2.54
N TYR A 32 17.10 6.48 2.93
CA TYR A 32 16.65 6.18 4.28
C TYR A 32 17.68 5.28 5.00
N ASP A 33 18.07 5.70 6.19
CA ASP A 33 19.05 5.03 7.06
C ASP A 33 18.33 3.97 7.93
N ASP A 34 18.90 2.77 8.07
CA ASP A 34 18.28 1.59 8.69
C ASP A 34 18.13 1.69 10.25
N ASN A 35 18.48 2.83 10.86
CA ASN A 35 18.56 2.98 12.33
C ASN A 35 17.24 3.31 13.07
N ASP A 36 16.15 3.69 12.39
CA ASP A 36 14.86 4.02 13.04
C ASP A 36 14.06 2.75 13.43
N GLY A 37 14.37 2.24 14.63
CA GLY A 37 13.76 1.06 15.24
C GLY A 37 12.25 1.21 15.57
N PRO A 38 11.54 0.09 15.78
CA PRO A 38 10.07 0.07 15.89
C PRO A 38 9.51 0.87 17.09
N ALA A 39 10.32 1.10 18.13
CA ALA A 39 9.90 1.77 19.35
C ALA A 39 9.46 3.23 19.14
N ASP A 40 10.04 3.97 18.18
CA ASP A 40 9.71 5.39 18.01
C ASP A 40 8.44 5.65 17.20
N LEU A 41 8.09 4.76 16.26
CA LEU A 41 6.76 4.75 15.65
C LEU A 41 5.66 4.45 16.70
N GLU A 42 5.88 3.48 17.59
CA GLU A 42 4.94 3.19 18.67
C GLU A 42 4.79 4.39 19.63
N LYS A 43 5.90 5.10 19.93
CA LYS A 43 5.88 6.37 20.67
C LYS A 43 5.24 7.52 19.89
N MET A 44 5.30 7.56 18.57
CA MET A 44 4.63 8.60 17.75
C MET A 44 3.12 8.37 17.70
N VAL A 45 2.67 7.12 17.50
CA VAL A 45 1.25 6.75 17.54
C VAL A 45 0.68 6.98 18.95
N ARG A 46 1.35 6.52 20.02
CA ARG A 46 0.91 6.81 21.41
C ARG A 46 0.88 8.29 21.75
N ARG A 47 1.78 9.12 21.17
CA ARG A 47 1.75 10.59 21.34
C ARG A 47 0.58 11.27 20.61
N ARG A 48 -0.09 10.60 19.67
CA ARG A 48 -1.26 11.12 18.93
C ARG A 48 -2.59 10.53 19.39
N ALA A 49 -2.60 9.30 19.91
CA ALA A 49 -3.78 8.65 20.50
C ALA A 49 -4.14 9.15 21.93
N GLY A 50 -3.42 10.17 22.42
CA GLY A 50 -3.45 10.62 23.81
C GLY A 50 -4.53 11.62 24.20
N GLU A 51 -5.63 11.76 23.45
CA GLU A 51 -6.82 12.52 23.90
C GLU A 51 -8.07 12.13 23.07
N HIS A 52 -9.26 12.20 23.68
CA HIS A 52 -10.58 11.88 23.10
C HIS A 52 -10.84 10.45 22.56
N GLY A 53 -11.18 9.51 23.45
CA GLY A 53 -11.98 8.32 23.05
C GLY A 53 -13.46 8.69 22.77
N GLY A 54 -14.23 7.79 22.13
CA GLY A 54 -15.68 8.04 21.93
C GLY A 54 -16.62 6.86 21.61
N GLU A 55 -17.64 6.57 22.44
CA GLU A 55 -18.75 5.67 22.02
C GLU A 55 -19.73 6.38 21.07
N GLY A 56 -20.16 5.75 19.98
CA GLY A 56 -19.71 4.42 19.54
C GLY A 56 -20.13 4.00 18.14
N GLY A 57 -19.26 3.18 17.56
CA GLY A 57 -19.38 2.57 16.24
C GLY A 57 -18.21 1.63 16.07
N ILE A 58 -18.35 0.41 16.61
CA ILE A 58 -17.24 -0.53 16.89
C ILE A 58 -16.30 -0.01 18.03
N TRP A 59 -16.84 0.05 19.25
CA TRP A 59 -16.16 0.30 20.56
C TRP A 59 -15.92 1.79 20.98
N PRO A 60 -15.60 2.13 22.27
CA PRO A 60 -15.96 3.41 22.94
C PRO A 60 -14.78 4.33 23.38
N ALA A 61 -14.86 5.41 24.21
CA ALA A 61 -15.89 5.99 25.09
C ALA A 61 -15.81 7.55 25.22
N GLN A 62 -16.93 8.33 25.10
CA GLN A 62 -16.86 9.81 24.87
C GLN A 62 -17.32 10.69 26.04
N LYS A 63 -16.49 11.67 26.47
CA LYS A 63 -16.90 12.74 27.40
C LYS A 63 -16.26 14.12 27.15
N LYS A 64 -17.11 15.05 26.72
CA LYS A 64 -17.17 16.49 27.07
C LYS A 64 -16.05 17.44 26.60
N TRP A 65 -16.45 18.44 25.81
CA TRP A 65 -15.80 19.76 25.71
C TRP A 65 -16.85 20.86 25.98
N THR A 66 -16.45 22.03 26.47
CA THR A 66 -17.40 23.07 26.95
C THR A 66 -17.16 24.46 26.35
N ARG A 67 -18.09 24.86 25.47
CA ARG A 67 -18.62 26.22 25.23
C ARG A 67 -17.59 27.36 24.97
N GLY A 68 -17.49 27.80 23.71
CA GLY A 68 -16.62 28.94 23.29
C GLY A 68 -17.35 30.12 22.62
N LYS A 69 -18.19 29.87 21.62
CA LYS A 69 -19.10 30.83 20.94
C LYS A 69 -20.15 30.04 20.13
N PRO A 70 -21.34 30.61 19.82
CA PRO A 70 -22.19 30.09 18.76
C PRO A 70 -21.50 30.24 17.40
N PHE A 71 -21.68 29.25 16.53
CA PHE A 71 -21.50 29.40 15.08
C PHE A 71 -22.88 29.75 14.51
N ASP A 72 -22.97 30.83 13.74
CA ASP A 72 -24.25 31.26 13.15
C ASP A 72 -24.39 30.64 11.74
N PRO A 73 -25.43 29.80 11.48
CA PRO A 73 -25.53 29.08 10.21
C PRO A 73 -25.75 29.97 8.97
N GLU A 74 -26.16 31.23 9.17
CA GLU A 74 -26.48 32.17 8.09
C GLU A 74 -25.25 32.85 7.47
N ASP A 75 -24.07 32.74 8.09
CA ASP A 75 -22.79 33.32 7.61
C ASP A 75 -22.15 32.56 6.40
N ILE A 76 -22.80 31.52 5.86
CA ILE A 76 -22.27 30.70 4.75
C ILE A 76 -22.85 31.17 3.39
N PRO A 77 -22.03 31.64 2.43
CA PRO A 77 -22.50 31.97 1.08
C PRO A 77 -23.10 30.77 0.34
N ILE A 78 -24.35 30.91 -0.12
CA ILE A 78 -25.20 29.79 -0.56
C ILE A 78 -24.88 29.30 -2.00
N ASP A 79 -23.84 29.83 -2.64
CA ASP A 79 -23.40 29.42 -3.99
C ASP A 79 -22.52 28.15 -4.02
N HIS A 80 -22.25 27.53 -2.87
CA HIS A 80 -21.60 26.21 -2.77
C HIS A 80 -22.42 25.25 -1.91
N VAL A 81 -23.62 24.91 -2.37
CA VAL A 81 -24.34 23.70 -1.94
C VAL A 81 -23.61 22.47 -2.48
N ILE A 82 -22.46 22.16 -1.88
CA ILE A 82 -21.85 20.83 -1.97
C ILE A 82 -22.90 19.88 -1.36
N PRO A 83 -23.51 18.96 -2.15
CA PRO A 83 -24.48 18.05 -1.58
C PRO A 83 -23.79 17.22 -0.50
N ALA A 84 -24.44 17.10 0.67
CA ALA A 84 -23.99 16.26 1.77
C ALA A 84 -24.12 14.77 1.41
N ARG A 85 -23.35 14.34 0.41
CA ARG A 85 -23.13 12.94 0.07
C ARG A 85 -22.54 12.29 1.32
N ALA A 86 -23.36 11.49 1.99
CA ALA A 86 -23.04 10.93 3.29
C ALA A 86 -21.67 10.27 3.30
N MET A 87 -20.99 10.30 4.45
CA MET A 87 -19.68 9.69 4.66
C MET A 87 -19.78 8.18 4.38
N ARG A 88 -19.53 7.81 3.13
CA ARG A 88 -19.45 6.44 2.64
C ARG A 88 -17.98 6.04 2.76
N PRO A 89 -17.65 5.00 3.56
CA PRO A 89 -16.34 4.39 3.49
C PRO A 89 -16.05 3.95 2.05
N MET A 90 -14.78 4.03 1.66
CA MET A 90 -14.30 3.50 0.39
C MET A 90 -14.60 1.99 0.32
N ASP A 91 -14.94 1.50 -0.87
CA ASP A 91 -15.02 0.05 -1.07
C ASP A 91 -13.61 -0.57 -1.23
N PRO A 92 -13.45 -1.89 -1.04
CA PRO A 92 -12.12 -2.52 -1.07
C PRO A 92 -11.33 -2.27 -2.36
N GLY A 93 -12.02 -2.11 -3.51
CA GLY A 93 -11.39 -1.80 -4.79
C GLY A 93 -10.87 -0.36 -4.85
N GLU A 94 -11.65 0.60 -4.35
CA GLU A 94 -11.25 1.99 -4.17
C GLU A 94 -10.05 2.11 -3.20
N LEU A 95 -10.11 1.46 -2.04
CA LEU A 95 -9.03 1.44 -1.03
C LEU A 95 -7.70 0.93 -1.59
N VAL A 96 -7.67 -0.25 -2.22
CA VAL A 96 -6.41 -0.80 -2.78
C VAL A 96 -5.90 0.09 -3.91
N SER A 97 -6.79 0.59 -4.77
CA SER A 97 -6.37 1.45 -5.90
C SER A 97 -5.82 2.81 -5.43
N LYS A 98 -6.25 3.30 -4.25
CA LYS A 98 -5.64 4.48 -3.60
C LYS A 98 -4.33 4.17 -2.88
N ALA A 99 -4.18 3.00 -2.28
CA ALA A 99 -2.88 2.56 -1.76
C ALA A 99 -1.84 2.38 -2.90
N GLU A 100 -2.28 1.87 -4.04
CA GLU A 100 -1.51 1.75 -5.29
C GLU A 100 -1.15 3.14 -5.86
N GLU A 101 -2.09 4.11 -5.88
CA GLU A 101 -1.81 5.51 -6.26
C GLU A 101 -0.80 6.16 -5.29
N LEU A 102 -0.85 5.89 -3.97
CA LEU A 102 0.16 6.36 -3.01
C LEU A 102 1.56 5.83 -3.34
N VAL A 103 1.71 4.51 -3.48
CA VAL A 103 3.01 3.85 -3.70
C VAL A 103 3.63 4.24 -5.03
N SER A 104 2.85 4.26 -6.12
CA SER A 104 3.35 4.54 -7.48
C SER A 104 3.71 6.01 -7.71
N SER A 105 3.03 6.95 -7.04
CA SER A 105 3.27 8.39 -7.20
C SER A 105 4.36 8.96 -6.29
N PHE A 106 4.78 8.22 -5.25
CA PHE A 106 5.79 8.69 -4.30
C PHE A 106 7.18 8.89 -4.93
N ASN A 107 7.90 9.88 -4.45
CA ASN A 107 9.29 10.14 -4.82
C ASN A 107 10.06 10.75 -3.63
N PRO A 108 10.91 9.98 -2.91
CA PRO A 108 11.60 10.45 -1.71
C PRO A 108 12.64 11.55 -2.01
N ALA A 109 13.10 11.67 -3.26
CA ALA A 109 13.98 12.77 -3.67
C ALA A 109 13.24 14.11 -3.87
N ARG A 110 11.91 14.15 -3.67
CA ARG A 110 11.08 15.37 -3.79
C ARG A 110 10.33 15.76 -2.52
N MET A 111 9.96 14.80 -1.69
CA MET A 111 9.10 15.00 -0.51
C MET A 111 9.26 13.86 0.50
N THR A 112 8.94 14.14 1.76
CA THR A 112 8.91 13.12 2.82
C THR A 112 7.69 12.21 2.69
N VAL A 113 7.77 11.03 3.32
CA VAL A 113 6.68 10.05 3.35
C VAL A 113 5.38 10.65 3.91
N ASP A 114 5.44 11.36 5.05
CA ASP A 114 4.25 12.01 5.62
C ASP A 114 3.66 13.10 4.71
N ALA A 115 4.51 13.96 4.12
CA ALA A 115 4.04 15.04 3.25
C ALA A 115 3.34 14.50 1.98
N HIS A 116 3.85 13.40 1.40
CA HIS A 116 3.19 12.74 0.27
C HIS A 116 1.81 12.18 0.65
N ALA A 117 1.73 11.50 1.79
CA ALA A 117 0.47 10.96 2.30
C ALA A 117 -0.54 12.09 2.57
N ASP A 118 -0.14 13.13 3.31
CA ASP A 118 -0.96 14.30 3.60
C ASP A 118 -1.48 14.98 2.33
N GLU A 119 -0.62 15.20 1.32
CA GLU A 119 -1.02 15.82 0.05
C GLU A 119 -2.06 14.97 -0.69
N GLN A 120 -1.83 13.66 -0.85
CA GLN A 120 -2.75 12.80 -1.59
C GLN A 120 -4.08 12.57 -0.84
N ILE A 121 -4.05 12.39 0.48
CA ILE A 121 -5.24 12.21 1.32
C ILE A 121 -6.14 13.46 1.26
N LEU A 122 -5.53 14.66 1.35
CA LEU A 122 -6.23 15.93 1.20
C LEU A 122 -6.77 16.11 -0.24
N ARG A 123 -5.95 15.79 -1.26
CA ARG A 123 -6.31 15.89 -2.70
C ARG A 123 -7.46 14.97 -3.08
N TRP A 124 -7.56 13.78 -2.49
CA TRP A 124 -8.68 12.88 -2.70
C TRP A 124 -9.88 13.20 -1.79
N ASN A 125 -9.73 14.15 -0.84
CA ASN A 125 -10.75 14.50 0.15
C ASN A 125 -11.27 13.24 0.86
N VAL A 126 -10.36 12.44 1.42
CA VAL A 126 -10.72 11.30 2.29
C VAL A 126 -11.35 11.88 3.57
N ARG A 127 -12.53 11.39 3.96
CA ARG A 127 -13.31 11.93 5.11
C ARG A 127 -13.59 10.90 6.20
N GLU A 128 -13.27 9.65 5.95
CA GLU A 128 -13.43 8.55 6.88
C GLU A 128 -12.05 8.24 7.48
N ALA A 129 -11.97 8.15 8.81
CA ALA A 129 -10.68 8.12 9.53
C ALA A 129 -10.00 6.74 9.50
N ASN A 130 -10.77 5.66 9.33
CA ASN A 130 -10.26 4.32 9.12
C ASN A 130 -9.74 4.17 7.69
N ASP A 131 -10.43 4.71 6.68
CA ASP A 131 -9.93 4.77 5.29
C ASP A 131 -8.59 5.53 5.23
N GLU A 132 -8.50 6.70 5.88
CA GLU A 132 -7.25 7.47 5.98
C GLU A 132 -6.14 6.65 6.68
N THR A 133 -6.47 6.04 7.82
CA THR A 133 -5.52 5.25 8.62
C THR A 133 -5.00 4.04 7.84
N PHE A 134 -5.88 3.34 7.11
CA PHE A 134 -5.55 2.20 6.26
C PHE A 134 -4.61 2.59 5.14
N LEU A 135 -4.91 3.68 4.42
CA LEU A 135 -4.06 4.20 3.33
C LEU A 135 -2.67 4.59 3.84
N ARG A 136 -2.58 5.28 4.98
CA ARG A 136 -1.30 5.60 5.63
C ARG A 136 -0.54 4.35 6.04
N GLN A 137 -1.17 3.42 6.76
CA GLN A 137 -0.52 2.19 7.24
C GLN A 137 0.07 1.37 6.09
N ILE A 138 -0.68 1.18 5.00
CA ILE A 138 -0.17 0.46 3.82
C ILE A 138 0.99 1.22 3.17
N PHE A 139 0.84 2.52 2.91
CA PHE A 139 1.89 3.27 2.23
C PHE A 139 3.19 3.35 3.06
N TYR A 140 3.10 3.66 4.35
CA TYR A 140 4.25 3.68 5.25
C TYR A 140 4.92 2.29 5.36
N GLY A 141 4.11 1.23 5.37
CA GLY A 141 4.57 -0.16 5.36
C GLY A 141 5.28 -0.55 4.05
N CYS A 142 4.70 -0.22 2.90
CA CYS A 142 5.30 -0.43 1.59
C CYS A 142 6.64 0.29 1.42
N VAL A 143 6.81 1.48 2.02
CA VAL A 143 8.10 2.18 2.06
C VAL A 143 9.07 1.47 3.02
N ARG A 144 8.67 1.18 4.27
CA ARG A 144 9.54 0.57 5.28
C ARG A 144 10.05 -0.82 4.89
N TYR A 145 9.18 -1.67 4.35
CA TYR A 145 9.50 -3.05 3.97
C TYR A 145 9.87 -3.19 2.48
N LYS A 146 10.17 -2.09 1.80
CA LYS A 146 10.46 -2.05 0.35
C LYS A 146 11.46 -3.12 -0.10
N ARG A 147 12.58 -3.29 0.60
CA ARG A 147 13.63 -4.27 0.24
C ARG A 147 13.12 -5.71 0.27
N MET A 148 12.29 -6.04 1.25
CA MET A 148 11.63 -7.35 1.41
C MET A 148 10.55 -7.59 0.34
N ILE A 149 9.72 -6.59 0.08
CA ILE A 149 8.66 -6.63 -0.93
C ILE A 149 9.26 -6.77 -2.34
N ASP A 150 10.31 -5.98 -2.64
CA ASP A 150 10.99 -6.00 -3.94
C ASP A 150 11.59 -7.37 -4.25
N VAL A 151 12.11 -8.11 -3.25
CA VAL A 151 12.60 -9.49 -3.42
C VAL A 151 11.47 -10.42 -3.89
N LEU A 152 10.32 -10.44 -3.19
CA LEU A 152 9.19 -11.30 -3.55
C LEU A 152 8.58 -10.94 -4.90
N VAL A 153 8.37 -9.64 -5.15
CA VAL A 153 7.79 -9.16 -6.41
C VAL A 153 8.75 -9.41 -7.58
N THR A 154 10.07 -9.27 -7.39
CA THR A 154 11.05 -9.58 -8.45
C THR A 154 11.09 -11.07 -8.79
N ALA A 155 11.05 -11.95 -7.79
CA ALA A 155 10.94 -13.40 -8.01
C ALA A 155 9.63 -13.77 -8.73
N PHE A 156 8.50 -13.19 -8.31
CA PHE A 156 7.20 -13.36 -8.95
C PHE A 156 7.20 -12.97 -10.43
N TYR A 157 7.74 -11.78 -10.77
CA TYR A 157 7.86 -11.32 -12.15
C TYR A 157 8.87 -12.12 -12.98
N HIS A 158 9.89 -12.72 -12.36
CA HIS A 158 10.82 -13.62 -13.03
C HIS A 158 10.13 -14.93 -13.43
N ASP A 159 9.43 -15.55 -12.49
CA ASP A 159 8.82 -16.88 -12.69
C ASP A 159 7.52 -16.83 -13.50
N ASN A 160 6.80 -15.69 -13.51
CA ASN A 160 5.50 -15.54 -14.17
C ASN A 160 5.52 -14.53 -15.34
N ALA A 161 6.71 -14.23 -15.88
CA ALA A 161 6.96 -13.15 -16.85
C ALA A 161 6.04 -13.11 -18.09
N SER A 162 5.49 -14.25 -18.52
CA SER A 162 4.55 -14.38 -19.63
C SER A 162 3.12 -13.92 -19.32
N CYS A 163 2.76 -13.80 -18.03
CA CYS A 163 1.39 -13.59 -17.56
C CYS A 163 1.22 -12.31 -16.72
N THR A 164 2.33 -11.66 -16.31
CA THR A 164 2.32 -10.48 -15.43
C THR A 164 2.68 -9.18 -16.19
N LEU A 165 1.79 -8.19 -16.22
CA LEU A 165 2.08 -6.89 -16.83
C LEU A 165 2.93 -6.02 -15.90
N ARG A 166 3.92 -5.28 -16.45
CA ARG A 166 4.78 -4.38 -15.65
C ARG A 166 4.04 -3.18 -15.03
N SER A 167 2.86 -2.82 -15.57
CA SER A 167 1.96 -1.82 -15.00
C SER A 167 1.50 -2.17 -13.59
N ASP A 168 1.35 -3.46 -13.33
CA ASP A 168 0.70 -3.98 -12.12
C ASP A 168 1.68 -4.08 -10.94
N ARG A 169 2.93 -3.63 -11.11
CA ARG A 169 4.02 -3.87 -10.16
C ARG A 169 3.69 -3.33 -8.77
N ASP A 170 3.19 -2.11 -8.71
CA ASP A 170 2.95 -1.42 -7.44
C ASP A 170 1.66 -1.92 -6.75
N MET A 171 0.70 -2.44 -7.53
CA MET A 171 -0.42 -3.26 -7.03
C MET A 171 0.11 -4.52 -6.33
N TYR A 172 1.00 -5.28 -6.97
CA TYR A 172 1.61 -6.47 -6.36
C TYR A 172 2.51 -6.11 -5.16
N CYS A 173 3.15 -4.93 -5.13
CA CYS A 173 3.84 -4.45 -3.94
C CYS A 173 2.89 -4.23 -2.74
N VAL A 174 1.71 -3.65 -2.98
CA VAL A 174 0.68 -3.48 -1.94
C VAL A 174 0.18 -4.81 -1.41
N TYR A 175 -0.17 -5.78 -2.28
CA TYR A 175 -0.61 -7.10 -1.82
C TYR A 175 0.52 -7.92 -1.16
N ALA A 176 1.77 -7.78 -1.63
CA ALA A 176 2.93 -8.41 -1.00
C ALA A 176 3.16 -7.86 0.42
N TYR A 177 3.05 -6.54 0.63
CA TYR A 177 3.10 -5.96 1.97
C TYR A 177 1.98 -6.52 2.86
N LEU A 178 0.74 -6.52 2.35
CA LEU A 178 -0.41 -7.02 3.10
C LEU A 178 -0.24 -8.48 3.53
N ALA A 179 0.19 -9.35 2.62
CA ALA A 179 0.42 -10.77 2.90
C ALA A 179 1.61 -10.99 3.86
N LEU A 180 2.76 -10.36 3.62
CA LEU A 180 3.99 -10.58 4.38
C LEU A 180 4.00 -9.94 5.78
N GLN A 181 3.25 -8.86 6.00
CA GLN A 181 3.41 -8.00 7.18
C GLN A 181 2.11 -7.57 7.87
N ARG A 182 0.92 -7.86 7.29
CA ARG A 182 -0.38 -7.46 7.88
C ARG A 182 -1.40 -8.58 7.99
N LEU A 183 -1.12 -9.78 7.48
CA LEU A 183 -2.14 -10.81 7.29
C LEU A 183 -2.76 -11.32 8.61
N GLU A 184 -1.95 -11.47 9.67
CA GLU A 184 -2.44 -11.83 11.01
C GLU A 184 -3.32 -10.72 11.64
N GLU A 185 -2.87 -9.46 11.58
CA GLU A 185 -3.63 -8.31 12.12
C GLU A 185 -4.92 -8.03 11.35
N LEU A 186 -4.90 -8.22 10.03
CA LEU A 186 -6.01 -7.97 9.12
C LEU A 186 -7.02 -9.13 9.10
N GLY A 187 -6.53 -10.36 9.30
CA GLY A 187 -7.27 -11.60 9.11
C GLY A 187 -7.53 -11.92 7.64
N PHE A 188 -7.42 -13.21 7.28
CA PHE A 188 -7.59 -13.64 5.89
C PHE A 188 -8.94 -13.23 5.28
N GLY A 189 -10.02 -13.21 6.07
CA GLY A 189 -11.34 -12.78 5.61
C GLY A 189 -11.40 -11.33 5.08
N GLN A 190 -10.57 -10.41 5.60
CA GLN A 190 -10.49 -9.04 5.06
C GLN A 190 -9.47 -8.96 3.92
N TYR A 191 -8.35 -9.69 4.01
CA TYR A 191 -7.40 -9.83 2.89
C TYR A 191 -8.09 -10.35 1.61
N ARG A 192 -8.92 -11.38 1.75
CA ARG A 192 -9.79 -11.90 0.68
C ARG A 192 -10.67 -10.82 0.06
N ARG A 193 -11.32 -9.96 0.85
CA ARG A 193 -12.16 -8.87 0.34
C ARG A 193 -11.38 -7.82 -0.46
N LEU A 194 -10.08 -7.65 -0.18
CA LEU A 194 -9.18 -6.81 -0.98
C LEU A 194 -8.76 -7.53 -2.28
N ILE A 195 -8.54 -8.85 -2.24
CA ILE A 195 -8.22 -9.69 -3.41
C ILE A 195 -9.40 -9.79 -4.39
N ASP A 196 -10.61 -10.11 -3.89
CA ASP A 196 -11.87 -10.24 -4.65
C ASP A 196 -12.28 -8.92 -5.38
N ALA A 197 -11.61 -7.80 -5.10
CA ALA A 197 -11.86 -6.48 -5.67
C ALA A 197 -10.92 -6.07 -6.82
N LYS A 198 -10.00 -6.96 -7.25
CA LYS A 198 -9.16 -6.79 -8.44
C LYS A 198 -9.42 -7.92 -9.44
N ASP A 199 -8.71 -7.89 -10.57
CA ASP A 199 -8.79 -8.89 -11.64
C ASP A 199 -8.50 -10.32 -11.13
N PRO A 200 -9.41 -11.29 -11.30
CA PRO A 200 -9.21 -12.64 -10.76
C PRO A 200 -8.02 -13.39 -11.35
N GLN A 201 -7.74 -13.24 -12.65
CA GLN A 201 -6.65 -13.95 -13.34
C GLN A 201 -5.27 -13.51 -12.84
N LYS A 202 -5.10 -12.19 -12.61
CA LYS A 202 -3.92 -11.62 -11.95
C LYS A 202 -3.77 -12.14 -10.52
N MET A 203 -4.87 -12.15 -9.78
CA MET A 203 -4.86 -12.45 -8.34
C MET A 203 -4.68 -13.94 -8.04
N VAL A 204 -5.30 -14.86 -8.79
CA VAL A 204 -5.04 -16.31 -8.67
C VAL A 204 -3.55 -16.61 -8.84
N THR A 205 -2.94 -16.03 -9.87
CA THR A 205 -1.51 -16.22 -10.17
C THR A 205 -0.62 -15.72 -9.02
N PHE A 206 -0.97 -14.59 -8.41
CA PHE A 206 -0.24 -14.01 -7.28
C PHE A 206 -0.45 -14.80 -5.97
N VAL A 207 -1.68 -15.14 -5.62
CA VAL A 207 -2.01 -15.91 -4.40
C VAL A 207 -1.36 -17.29 -4.44
N LYS A 208 -1.42 -18.00 -5.58
CA LYS A 208 -0.68 -19.26 -5.83
C LYS A 208 0.84 -19.13 -5.67
N TYR A 209 1.41 -17.93 -5.81
CA TYR A 209 2.85 -17.71 -5.67
C TYR A 209 3.25 -17.38 -4.22
N VAL A 210 2.52 -16.47 -3.56
CA VAL A 210 2.88 -15.97 -2.23
C VAL A 210 2.65 -17.01 -1.12
N PHE A 211 1.57 -17.79 -1.21
CA PHE A 211 1.23 -18.80 -0.18
C PHE A 211 1.91 -20.16 -0.42
N ASN A 212 2.82 -20.25 -1.39
CA ASN A 212 3.47 -21.51 -1.73
C ASN A 212 4.77 -21.71 -0.94
N ALA A 213 4.77 -22.72 -0.05
CA ALA A 213 5.90 -23.06 0.81
C ALA A 213 7.21 -23.33 0.05
N LYS A 214 7.13 -23.92 -1.15
CA LYS A 214 8.29 -24.17 -2.01
C LYS A 214 8.83 -22.86 -2.58
N THR A 215 7.96 -22.01 -3.14
CA THR A 215 8.34 -20.67 -3.61
C THR A 215 9.01 -19.86 -2.52
N LEU A 216 8.41 -19.77 -1.33
CA LEU A 216 8.98 -18.98 -0.23
C LEU A 216 10.37 -19.48 0.18
N ASN A 217 10.56 -20.81 0.33
CA ASN A 217 11.83 -21.37 0.77
C ASN A 217 12.91 -21.45 -0.32
N GLU A 218 12.56 -21.66 -1.60
CA GLU A 218 13.52 -21.84 -2.70
C GLU A 218 13.79 -20.59 -3.55
N ARG A 219 12.96 -19.55 -3.48
CA ARG A 219 13.12 -18.32 -4.31
C ARG A 219 13.54 -17.08 -3.55
N VAL A 220 13.01 -16.88 -2.34
CA VAL A 220 13.06 -15.57 -1.67
C VAL A 220 13.70 -15.60 -0.28
N LYS A 221 13.65 -16.73 0.43
CA LYS A 221 14.25 -16.91 1.75
C LYS A 221 15.74 -16.54 1.80
N ASP A 222 16.55 -17.08 0.89
CA ASP A 222 17.99 -16.82 0.87
C ASP A 222 18.33 -15.37 0.52
N GLU A 223 17.46 -14.66 -0.20
CA GLU A 223 17.61 -13.22 -0.45
C GLU A 223 17.17 -12.39 0.77
N TRP A 224 16.09 -12.77 1.45
CA TRP A 224 15.66 -12.14 2.71
C TRP A 224 16.68 -12.35 3.84
N LEU A 225 17.36 -13.48 3.91
CA LEU A 225 18.42 -13.77 4.89
C LEU A 225 19.71 -12.94 4.68
N LYS A 226 19.83 -12.19 3.57
CA LYS A 226 20.86 -11.16 3.37
C LYS A 226 20.46 -9.79 3.92
N LEU A 227 19.21 -9.65 4.37
CA LEU A 227 18.56 -8.40 4.75
C LEU A 227 18.05 -8.39 6.19
N TYR A 228 17.64 -9.56 6.71
CA TYR A 228 17.02 -9.75 8.03
C TYR A 228 17.56 -11.02 8.71
N ASP A 229 17.36 -11.15 10.02
CA ASP A 229 17.82 -12.30 10.79
C ASP A 229 17.00 -13.59 10.55
N VAL A 230 17.59 -14.73 10.91
CA VAL A 230 17.00 -16.06 10.68
C VAL A 230 15.65 -16.24 11.41
N PRO A 231 15.49 -15.91 12.70
CA PRO A 231 14.19 -15.93 13.37
C PRO A 231 13.12 -15.08 12.68
N TYR A 232 13.43 -13.85 12.29
CA TYR A 232 12.45 -12.96 11.64
C TYR A 232 11.95 -13.53 10.30
N VAL A 233 12.86 -14.00 9.43
CA VAL A 233 12.49 -14.60 8.14
C VAL A 233 11.75 -15.92 8.32
N ALA A 234 12.13 -16.74 9.30
CA ALA A 234 11.44 -18.00 9.61
C ALA A 234 9.99 -17.75 10.08
N ASN A 235 9.82 -16.90 11.09
CA ASN A 235 8.50 -16.56 11.65
C ASN A 235 7.58 -15.93 10.60
N MET A 236 8.09 -15.05 9.73
CA MET A 236 7.31 -14.46 8.64
C MET A 236 6.84 -15.51 7.62
N ILE A 237 7.71 -16.46 7.24
CA ILE A 237 7.33 -17.54 6.32
C ILE A 237 6.28 -18.44 6.97
N GLU A 238 6.42 -18.77 8.26
CA GLU A 238 5.42 -19.55 9.01
C GLU A 238 4.07 -18.82 9.11
N SER A 239 4.09 -17.51 9.41
CA SER A 239 2.92 -16.62 9.46
C SER A 239 2.13 -16.60 8.15
N VAL A 240 2.81 -16.46 7.00
CA VAL A 240 2.15 -16.51 5.69
C VAL A 240 1.57 -17.90 5.40
N LEU A 241 2.34 -18.96 5.67
CA LEU A 241 1.94 -20.34 5.36
C LEU A 241 0.85 -20.88 6.30
N HIS A 242 0.62 -20.26 7.47
CA HIS A 242 -0.53 -20.54 8.32
C HIS A 242 -1.85 -20.44 7.57
N PHE A 243 -1.97 -19.48 6.66
CA PHE A 243 -3.16 -19.22 5.85
C PHE A 243 -3.15 -19.89 4.47
N ALA A 244 -2.23 -20.83 4.20
CA ALA A 244 -2.13 -21.49 2.90
C ALA A 244 -3.42 -22.23 2.50
N GLY A 245 -4.11 -22.86 3.46
CA GLY A 245 -5.39 -23.53 3.20
C GLY A 245 -6.53 -22.57 2.84
N ASP A 246 -6.58 -21.38 3.45
CA ASP A 246 -7.53 -20.33 3.07
C ASP A 246 -7.19 -19.74 1.68
N ALA A 247 -5.89 -19.66 1.36
CA ALA A 247 -5.40 -19.21 0.06
C ALA A 247 -5.74 -20.19 -1.08
N ASP A 248 -5.60 -21.51 -0.84
CA ASP A 248 -6.02 -22.54 -1.80
C ASP A 248 -7.55 -22.51 -2.03
N ALA A 249 -8.36 -22.37 -0.96
CA ALA A 249 -9.82 -22.26 -1.06
C ALA A 249 -10.30 -20.94 -1.70
N LEU A 250 -9.53 -19.85 -1.55
CA LEU A 250 -9.76 -18.60 -2.30
C LEU A 250 -9.45 -18.79 -3.78
N VAL A 251 -8.32 -19.43 -4.08
CA VAL A 251 -7.88 -19.76 -5.45
C VAL A 251 -8.92 -20.62 -6.18
N GLU A 252 -9.41 -21.69 -5.56
CA GLU A 252 -10.44 -22.57 -6.14
C GLU A 252 -11.69 -21.75 -6.53
N HIS A 253 -12.22 -20.97 -5.59
CA HIS A 253 -13.36 -20.07 -5.83
C HIS A 253 -13.13 -19.03 -6.94
N MET A 254 -11.88 -18.62 -7.19
CA MET A 254 -11.55 -17.64 -8.23
C MET A 254 -11.29 -18.28 -9.60
N GLU A 255 -11.00 -19.58 -9.67
CA GLU A 255 -10.89 -20.35 -10.92
C GLU A 255 -12.23 -20.94 -11.39
N GLU A 256 -13.27 -20.95 -10.54
CA GLU A 256 -14.66 -21.31 -10.88
C GLU A 256 -15.49 -20.19 -11.57
N ARG A 257 -14.92 -18.99 -11.80
CA ARG A 257 -15.66 -17.75 -12.11
C ARG A 257 -15.41 -17.13 -13.48
#